data_AF-A0A914EDR5-F1
#
_entry.id   AF-A0A914EDR5-F1
#
_cell.length_a   1.000
_cell.length_b   1.000
_cell.length_c   1.000
_cell.angle_alpha   90.00
_cell.angle_beta   90.00
_cell.angle_gamma   90.00
#
_symmetry.space_group_name_H-M   'P 1'
#
loop_
_entity.id
_entity.type
_entity.pdbx_description
1 polymer ?
#
loop_
_entity_poly.entity_id
_entity_poly.type
_entity_poly.pdbx_seq_one_letter_code
_entity_poly.pdbx_strand_id
1 'polypeptide(L)'
;MLEKCPETKKLFNDDGGSIDRHTKYFVDLIQSAVENINDMETGLRPWLEMLGKGHAGFAIRTKHWDAFGEGLLTTISQWIGPGKLHRETIRSWTLLSSFIADQLGSASRGSPICSTPRIQLLTLVSDGPLTPT
;
A
#
# COMPACT_ATOMS: atom_id res chain seq x y z
N MET A 1 5.24 -10.58 -0.05
CA MET A 1 4.86 -10.49 -1.48
C MET A 1 5.98 -10.90 -2.44
N LEU A 2 7.11 -10.19 -2.56
CA LEU A 2 8.15 -10.49 -3.58
C LEU A 2 8.77 -11.90 -3.46
N GLU A 3 8.83 -12.46 -2.26
CA GLU A 3 9.31 -13.83 -2.03
C GLU A 3 8.29 -14.89 -2.50
N LYS A 4 7.00 -14.66 -2.21
CA LYS A 4 5.90 -15.59 -2.54
C LYS A 4 5.40 -15.45 -3.98
N CYS A 5 5.60 -14.29 -4.59
CA CYS A 5 5.20 -13.97 -5.96
C CYS A 5 6.38 -13.30 -6.69
N PRO A 6 7.45 -14.04 -7.01
CA PRO A 6 8.67 -13.49 -7.59
C PRO A 6 8.44 -12.81 -8.95
N GLU A 7 7.39 -13.18 -9.68
CA GLU A 7 7.00 -12.54 -10.93
C GLU A 7 6.66 -11.05 -10.76
N THR A 8 6.24 -10.64 -9.55
CA THR A 8 5.90 -9.23 -9.26
C THR A 8 7.13 -8.32 -9.22
N LYS A 9 8.34 -8.88 -9.10
CA LYS A 9 9.59 -8.10 -9.22
C LYS A 9 9.71 -7.39 -10.56
N LYS A 10 9.15 -7.97 -11.63
CA LYS A 10 9.15 -7.39 -12.98
C LYS A 10 8.27 -6.13 -13.12
N LEU A 11 7.45 -5.82 -12.11
CA LEU A 11 6.64 -4.60 -12.07
C LEU A 11 7.47 -3.38 -11.65
N PHE A 12 8.64 -3.62 -11.06
CA PHE A 12 9.58 -2.58 -10.66
C PHE A 12 10.59 -2.36 -11.78
N ASN A 13 11.06 -1.12 -11.91
CA ASN A 13 12.15 -0.81 -12.81
C ASN A 13 13.44 -1.48 -12.32
N ASP A 14 14.37 -1.75 -13.24
CA ASP A 14 15.68 -2.34 -12.95
C ASP A 14 16.69 -1.31 -12.36
N ASP A 15 16.25 -0.07 -12.13
CA ASP A 15 16.99 0.88 -11.31
C ASP A 15 16.76 0.50 -9.84
N GLY A 16 17.77 -0.05 -9.16
CA GLY A 16 17.63 -0.62 -7.80
C GLY A 16 16.88 0.24 -6.76
N GLY A 17 16.72 1.55 -7.00
CA GLY A 17 15.91 2.46 -6.17
C GLY A 17 14.39 2.37 -6.36
N SER A 18 13.86 1.66 -7.37
CA SER A 18 12.39 1.56 -7.58
C SER A 18 11.70 0.81 -6.44
N ILE A 19 12.33 -0.25 -5.92
CA ILE A 19 11.81 -1.03 -4.80
C ILE A 19 11.89 -0.21 -3.50
N ASP A 20 12.99 0.51 -3.29
CA ASP A 20 13.18 1.33 -2.08
C ASP A 20 12.16 2.47 -2.01
N ARG A 21 11.94 3.18 -3.13
CA ARG A 21 10.91 4.22 -3.22
C ARG A 21 9.51 3.66 -2.93
N HIS A 22 9.17 2.52 -3.52
CA HIS A 22 7.89 1.88 -3.27
C HIS A 22 7.75 1.41 -1.80
N THR A 23 8.83 0.92 -1.20
CA THR A 23 8.86 0.53 0.21
C THR A 23 8.57 1.73 1.12
N LYS A 24 9.14 2.91 0.83
CA LYS A 24 8.83 4.14 1.53
C LYS A 24 7.35 4.50 1.43
N TYR A 25 6.78 4.52 0.23
CA TYR A 25 5.35 4.82 0.03
C TYR A 25 4.44 3.82 0.73
N PHE A 26 4.84 2.56 0.78
CA PHE A 26 4.11 1.54 1.52
C PHE A 26 4.13 1.81 3.03
N VAL A 27 5.28 2.17 3.61
CA VAL A 27 5.36 2.52 5.03
C VAL A 27 4.53 3.78 5.32
N ASP A 28 4.59 4.79 4.47
CA ASP A 28 3.79 6.02 4.60
C ASP A 28 2.27 5.71 4.56
N LEU A 29 1.85 4.77 3.70
CA LEU A 29 0.48 4.27 3.65
C LEU A 29 0.05 3.63 4.99
N ILE A 30 0.88 2.74 5.54
CA ILE A 30 0.59 2.08 6.81
C ILE A 30 0.52 3.09 7.96
N GLN A 31 1.44 4.05 8.00
CA GLN A 31 1.44 5.13 9.00
C GLN A 31 0.12 5.91 8.96
N SER A 32 -0.29 6.37 7.77
CA SER A 32 -1.53 7.12 7.62
C SER A 32 -2.77 6.26 7.89
N ALA A 33 -2.74 4.97 7.60
CA ALA A 33 -3.82 4.05 7.98
C ALA A 33 -3.99 3.93 9.51
N VAL A 34 -2.88 3.92 10.26
CA VAL A 34 -2.89 3.92 11.72
C VAL A 34 -3.39 5.26 12.27
N GLU A 35 -2.96 6.39 11.70
CA GLU A 35 -3.42 7.72 12.09
C GLU A 35 -4.93 7.91 11.88
N ASN A 36 -5.49 7.29 10.84
CA ASN A 36 -6.90 7.35 10.48
C ASN A 36 -7.69 6.12 10.92
N ILE A 37 -7.19 5.32 11.87
CA ILE A 37 -7.86 4.07 12.27
C ILE A 37 -9.29 4.27 12.82
N ASN A 38 -9.58 5.47 13.34
CA ASN A 38 -10.90 5.85 13.83
C ASN A 38 -11.82 6.45 12.75
N ASP A 39 -11.30 6.72 11.55
CA ASP A 39 -12.04 7.26 10.40
C ASP A 39 -11.54 6.63 9.08
N MET A 40 -11.61 5.30 9.01
CA MET A 40 -11.14 4.56 7.83
C MET A 40 -12.03 4.80 6.60
N GLU A 41 -13.32 5.00 6.81
CA GLU A 41 -14.30 5.16 5.73
C GLU A 41 -14.15 6.49 4.99
N THR A 42 -13.95 7.58 5.71
CA THR A 42 -13.87 8.92 5.11
C THR A 42 -12.42 9.33 4.86
N GLY A 43 -11.53 9.07 5.82
CA GLY A 43 -10.13 9.50 5.77
C GLY A 43 -9.23 8.60 4.91
N LEU A 44 -9.47 7.29 4.91
CA LEU A 44 -8.56 6.31 4.28
C LEU A 44 -9.10 5.71 2.99
N ARG A 45 -10.39 5.36 2.93
CA ARG A 45 -11.00 4.67 1.78
C ARG A 45 -10.80 5.40 0.44
N PRO A 46 -11.05 6.72 0.31
CA PRO A 46 -10.92 7.41 -0.98
C PRO A 46 -9.48 7.38 -1.51
N TRP A 47 -8.51 7.48 -0.59
CA TRP A 47 -7.10 7.41 -0.95
C TRP A 47 -6.68 6.00 -1.38
N LEU A 48 -7.11 4.96 -0.67
CA LEU A 48 -6.89 3.57 -1.07
C LEU A 48 -7.50 3.26 -2.44
N GLU A 49 -8.68 3.81 -2.75
CA GLU A 49 -9.28 3.65 -4.07
C GLU A 49 -8.45 4.33 -5.17
N MET A 50 -7.94 5.54 -4.93
CA MET A 50 -7.05 6.22 -5.85
C MET A 50 -5.78 5.40 -6.11
N LEU A 51 -5.16 4.89 -5.04
CA LEU A 51 -3.97 4.04 -5.15
C LEU A 51 -4.26 2.73 -5.89
N GLY A 52 -5.37 2.06 -5.59
CA GLY A 52 -5.77 0.83 -6.25
C GLY A 52 -6.06 1.02 -7.74
N LYS A 53 -6.69 2.13 -8.12
CA LYS A 53 -6.86 2.52 -9.54
C LYS A 53 -5.52 2.74 -10.23
N GLY A 54 -4.53 3.29 -9.53
CA GLY A 54 -3.14 3.40 -10.03
C GLY A 54 -2.47 2.05 -10.29
N HIS A 55 -2.98 0.96 -9.69
CA HIS A 55 -2.54 -0.40 -9.96
C HIS A 55 -3.33 -1.09 -11.09
N ALA A 56 -4.37 -0.44 -11.62
CA ALA A 56 -5.09 -0.95 -12.78
C ALA A 56 -4.16 -1.03 -13.99
N GLY A 57 -4.15 -2.16 -14.68
CA GLY A 57 -3.26 -2.42 -15.82
C GLY A 57 -1.96 -3.14 -15.45
N PHE A 58 -1.58 -3.18 -14.16
CA PHE A 58 -0.63 -4.21 -13.72
C PHE A 58 -1.38 -5.54 -13.64
N ALA A 59 -0.73 -6.64 -14.03
CA ALA A 59 -1.32 -7.98 -13.98
C ALA A 59 -1.41 -8.53 -12.54
N ILE A 60 -1.85 -7.69 -11.59
CA ILE A 60 -1.99 -8.03 -10.19
C ILE A 60 -3.29 -8.80 -9.99
N ARG A 61 -3.22 -9.94 -9.31
CA ARG A 61 -4.33 -10.87 -9.08
C ARG A 61 -4.55 -11.06 -7.59
N THR A 62 -5.67 -11.67 -7.20
CA THR A 62 -6.01 -11.98 -5.81
C THR A 62 -4.85 -12.62 -5.03
N LYS A 63 -4.17 -13.62 -5.62
CA LYS A 63 -3.00 -14.27 -4.99
C LYS A 63 -1.88 -13.31 -4.57
N HIS A 64 -1.72 -12.18 -5.27
CA HIS A 64 -0.70 -11.18 -4.94
C HIS A 64 -1.12 -10.33 -3.75
N TRP A 65 -2.42 -10.01 -3.65
CA TRP A 65 -3.00 -9.32 -2.50
C TRP A 65 -3.01 -10.20 -1.24
N ASP A 66 -3.24 -11.50 -1.40
CA ASP A 66 -3.10 -12.48 -0.30
C ASP A 66 -1.65 -12.52 0.21
N ALA A 67 -0.68 -12.63 -0.71
CA ALA A 67 0.75 -12.60 -0.38
C ALA A 67 1.25 -11.26 0.18
N PHE A 68 0.50 -10.18 -0.06
CA PHE A 68 0.72 -8.87 0.53
C PHE A 68 0.21 -8.85 1.99
N GLY A 69 -1.06 -9.21 2.21
CA GLY A 69 -1.68 -9.23 3.54
C GLY A 69 -0.94 -10.16 4.50
N GLU A 70 -0.54 -11.34 4.03
CA GLU A 70 0.24 -12.29 4.83
C GLU A 70 1.64 -11.75 5.16
N GLY A 71 2.30 -11.08 4.20
CA GLY A 71 3.60 -10.46 4.43
C GLY A 71 3.54 -9.39 5.51
N LEU A 72 2.52 -8.52 5.45
CA LEU A 72 2.30 -7.48 6.46
C LEU A 72 2.05 -8.10 7.85
N LEU A 73 1.15 -9.09 7.93
CA LEU A 73 0.85 -9.75 9.20
C LEU A 73 2.03 -10.52 9.79
N THR A 74 2.87 -11.13 8.95
CA THR A 74 4.10 -11.79 9.39
C THR A 74 5.04 -10.78 10.04
N THR A 75 5.30 -9.64 9.37
CA THR A 75 6.16 -8.57 9.90
C THR A 75 5.65 -8.03 11.23
N ILE A 76 4.35 -7.76 11.33
CA ILE A 76 3.72 -7.26 12.55
C ILE A 76 3.81 -8.29 13.69
N SER A 77 3.57 -9.56 13.39
CA SER A 77 3.64 -10.65 14.37
C SER A 77 5.03 -10.79 14.96
N GLN A 78 6.07 -10.64 14.12
CA GLN A 78 7.46 -10.64 14.55
C GLN A 78 7.80 -9.41 15.41
N TRP A 79 7.23 -8.24 15.09
CA TRP A 79 7.51 -6.99 15.80
C TRP A 79 6.85 -6.90 17.19
N ILE A 80 5.59 -7.32 17.33
CA ILE A 80 4.84 -7.16 18.59
C ILE A 80 5.38 -8.06 19.71
N GLY A 81 5.97 -9.22 19.37
CA GLY A 81 6.42 -10.22 20.34
C GLY A 81 5.28 -10.81 21.18
N PRO A 82 5.53 -11.88 21.96
CA PRO A 82 4.51 -12.48 22.81
C PRO A 82 4.14 -11.58 24.01
N GLY A 83 2.86 -11.55 24.41
CA GLY A 83 2.41 -10.74 25.54
C GLY A 83 0.90 -10.70 25.75
N LYS A 84 0.45 -10.05 26.83
CA LYS A 84 -0.99 -9.98 27.20
C LYS A 84 -1.87 -9.30 26.14
N LEU A 85 -1.34 -8.29 25.46
CA LEU A 85 -2.05 -7.54 24.41
C LEU A 85 -1.86 -8.15 23.02
N HIS A 86 -1.01 -9.17 22.87
CA HIS A 86 -0.62 -9.73 21.58
C HIS A 86 -1.85 -10.14 20.73
N ARG A 87 -2.81 -10.86 21.32
CA ARG A 87 -3.98 -11.34 20.56
C ARG A 87 -4.84 -10.23 19.98
N GLU A 88 -5.18 -9.22 20.79
CA GLU A 88 -6.02 -8.11 20.33
C GLU A 88 -5.28 -7.25 19.32
N THR A 89 -3.99 -6.97 19.53
CA THR A 89 -3.19 -6.20 18.58
C THR A 89 -3.08 -6.93 17.24
N ILE A 90 -2.81 -8.24 17.23
CA ILE A 90 -2.77 -9.05 15.99
C ILE A 90 -4.14 -9.07 15.30
N ARG A 91 -5.23 -9.19 16.07
CA ARG A 91 -6.59 -9.13 15.52
C ARG A 91 -6.86 -7.79 14.84
N SER A 92 -6.54 -6.67 15.49
CA SER A 92 -6.73 -5.34 14.91
C SER A 92 -5.91 -5.14 13.64
N TRP A 93 -4.65 -5.59 13.63
CA TRP A 93 -3.83 -5.55 12.43
C TRP A 93 -4.33 -6.44 11.31
N THR A 94 -4.95 -7.59 11.63
CA THR A 94 -5.59 -8.48 10.65
C THR A 94 -6.78 -7.80 9.99
N LEU A 95 -7.60 -7.08 10.76
CA LEU A 95 -8.72 -6.33 10.22
C LEU A 95 -8.24 -5.16 9.34
N LEU A 96 -7.24 -4.40 9.81
CA LEU A 96 -6.69 -3.28 9.07
C LEU A 96 -6.01 -3.72 7.76
N SER A 97 -5.19 -4.77 7.79
CA SER A 97 -4.51 -5.29 6.60
C SER A 97 -5.50 -5.83 5.57
N SER A 98 -6.56 -6.51 6.03
CA SER A 98 -7.63 -7.00 5.16
C SER A 98 -8.37 -5.85 4.50
N PHE A 99 -8.75 -4.82 5.27
CA PHE A 99 -9.39 -3.61 4.74
C PHE A 99 -8.55 -2.93 3.65
N ILE A 100 -7.26 -2.74 3.90
CA ILE A 100 -6.33 -2.14 2.92
C ILE A 100 -6.25 -3.00 1.65
N ALA A 101 -6.04 -4.32 1.79
CA ALA A 101 -5.93 -5.24 0.67
C ALA A 101 -7.21 -5.31 -0.16
N ASP A 102 -8.38 -5.31 0.50
CA ASP A 102 -9.69 -5.36 -0.15
C ASP A 102 -9.98 -4.08 -0.93
N GLN A 103 -9.66 -2.91 -0.39
CA GLN A 103 -9.86 -1.64 -1.09
C GLN A 103 -8.93 -1.49 -2.29
N LEU A 104 -7.64 -1.77 -2.13
CA LEU A 104 -6.68 -1.73 -3.25
C LEU A 104 -7.03 -2.77 -4.32
N GLY A 105 -7.38 -3.98 -3.89
CA GLY A 105 -7.77 -5.08 -4.77
C GLY A 105 -9.05 -4.78 -5.54
N SER A 106 -10.06 -4.24 -4.88
CA SER A 106 -11.34 -3.91 -5.52
C SER A 106 -11.19 -2.75 -6.51
N ALA A 107 -10.47 -1.70 -6.12
CA ALA A 107 -10.23 -0.55 -6.98
C ALA A 107 -9.33 -0.86 -8.20
N SER A 108 -8.39 -1.81 -8.06
CA SER A 108 -7.55 -2.25 -9.20
C SER A 108 -8.32 -3.07 -10.24
N ARG A 109 -9.41 -3.76 -9.85
CA ARG A 109 -10.28 -4.52 -10.75
C ARG A 109 -11.39 -3.69 -11.39
N GLY A 110 -11.90 -2.68 -10.67
CA GLY A 110 -13.12 -1.94 -11.01
C GLY A 110 -12.97 -0.82 -12.04
N SER A 111 -11.80 -0.65 -12.67
CA SER A 111 -11.60 0.42 -13.65
C SER A 111 -11.83 -0.09 -15.08
N PRO A 112 -12.94 0.28 -15.76
CA PRO A 112 -12.98 0.18 -17.21
C PRO A 112 -11.84 1.05 -17.76
N ILE A 113 -11.06 0.47 -18.67
CA ILE A 113 -9.88 1.02 -19.32
C ILE A 113 -10.13 2.47 -19.77
N CYS A 114 -9.82 3.47 -18.93
CA CYS A 114 -9.49 4.86 -19.27
C CYS A 114 -9.32 5.70 -18.00
N SER A 115 -8.09 5.80 -17.50
CA SER A 115 -7.45 7.05 -17.02
C SER A 115 -6.17 6.67 -16.30
N THR A 116 -5.05 6.74 -17.01
CA THR A 116 -3.74 6.88 -16.39
C THR A 116 -3.64 8.25 -15.73
N PRO A 117 -3.31 8.32 -14.42
CA PRO A 117 -2.40 9.33 -13.94
C PRO A 117 -1.10 8.61 -13.54
N ARG A 118 -0.23 8.42 -14.55
CA ARG A 118 1.19 8.08 -14.36
C ARG A 118 1.75 8.98 -13.25
N ILE A 119 2.17 8.43 -12.10
CA ILE A 119 3.43 8.81 -11.41
C ILE A 119 3.67 10.33 -11.13
N GLN A 120 2.68 11.22 -11.25
CA GLN A 120 2.88 12.68 -11.29
C GLN A 120 2.21 13.48 -10.18
N LEU A 121 1.52 12.85 -9.22
CA LEU A 121 1.08 13.62 -8.05
C LEU A 121 2.23 13.86 -7.05
N LEU A 122 3.27 13.03 -7.07
CA LEU A 122 4.48 13.21 -6.26
C LEU A 122 5.44 14.28 -6.81
N THR A 123 5.24 14.78 -8.03
CA THR A 123 6.01 15.90 -8.60
C THR A 123 5.34 17.26 -8.41
N LEU A 124 4.06 17.33 -8.03
CA LEU A 124 3.31 18.59 -7.91
C LEU A 124 3.38 19.25 -6.53
N VAL A 125 4.03 18.63 -5.55
CA VAL A 125 4.18 19.19 -4.18
C VAL A 125 5.63 19.62 -3.88
N SER A 126 6.56 19.47 -4.83
CA SER A 126 7.99 19.75 -4.58
C SER A 126 8.60 20.91 -5.38
N ASP A 127 7.79 21.83 -5.91
CA ASP A 127 8.34 23.08 -6.47
C ASP A 127 7.59 24.31 -5.93
N GLY A 128 8.16 24.87 -4.86
CA GLY A 128 7.93 26.23 -4.37
C GLY A 128 9.30 26.85 -4.08
N PRO A 129 9.56 28.10 -4.51
CA PRO A 129 10.89 28.52 -4.94
C PRO A 129 11.86 28.80 -3.79
N LEU A 130 13.09 28.32 -3.94
CA LEU A 130 14.27 28.92 -3.32
C LEU A 130 14.52 30.27 -4.03
N THR A 131 14.31 31.38 -3.34
CA THR A 131 14.87 32.67 -3.75
C THR A 131 16.19 32.91 -3.03
N PRO A 132 17.32 33.03 -3.75
CA PRO A 132 18.54 33.63 -3.24
C PRO A 132 18.65 35.09 -3.70
N THR A 133 18.77 36.02 -2.76
CA THR A 133 19.70 37.17 -2.76
C THR A 133 19.64 37.85 -1.40
#